data_AF-A0A0G1BAE0-F1
#
_entry.id   AF-A0A0G1BAE0-F1
#
_cell.length_a   1.000
_cell.length_b   1.000
_cell.length_c   1.000
_cell.angle_alpha   90.00
_cell.angle_beta   90.00
_cell.angle_gamma   90.00
#
_symmetry.space_group_name_H-M   'P 1'
#
loop_
_entity.id
_entity.type
_entity.pdbx_description
1 polymer ?
#
loop_
_entity_poly.entity_id
_entity_poly.type
_entity_poly.pdbx_seq_one_letter_code
_entity_poly.pdbx_strand_id
1 'polypeptide(L)' 'MAIQKILKVGNSLGITIPSNLVKDLSLKPGDQVDVKRELNNSLAIDFVDSHQLSLGLSPHARNKKHL' A
#
# COMPACT_ATOMS: atom_id res chain seq x y z
N MET A 1 7.53 -15.19 9.86
CA MET A 1 8.07 -13.93 9.28
C MET A 1 9.09 -14.31 8.24
N ALA A 2 8.93 -13.84 7.00
CA ALA A 2 9.91 -14.09 5.93
C ALA A 2 10.96 -12.97 5.95
N ILE A 3 12.24 -13.34 6.13
CA ILE A 3 13.35 -12.41 6.02
C ILE A 3 13.60 -12.15 4.54
N GLN A 4 13.64 -10.89 4.14
CA GLN A 4 13.94 -10.48 2.77
C GLN A 4 15.38 -9.98 2.66
N LYS A 5 16.01 -10.23 1.51
CA LYS A 5 17.39 -9.81 1.22
C LYS A 5 17.40 -8.45 0.54
N ILE A 6 18.38 -7.61 0.89
CA ILE A 6 18.68 -6.36 0.17
C ILE A 6 19.51 -6.68 -1.08
N LEU A 7 19.13 -6.07 -2.21
CA LEU A 7 19.75 -6.26 -3.52
C LEU A 7 20.35 -4.95 -4.02
N LYS A 8 21.42 -5.01 -4.82
CA LYS A 8 22.00 -3.84 -5.51
C LYS A 8 21.16 -3.53 -6.75
N VAL A 9 20.72 -2.28 -6.89
CA VAL A 9 19.93 -1.81 -8.05
C VAL A 9 20.58 -0.53 -8.59
N GLY A 10 21.39 -0.67 -9.65
CA GLY A 10 22.20 0.43 -10.16
C GLY A 10 23.15 0.98 -9.07
N ASN A 11 23.07 2.28 -8.78
CA ASN A 11 23.83 2.87 -7.67
C ASN A 11 23.13 2.79 -6.31
N SER A 12 21.94 2.19 -6.24
CA SER A 12 21.09 2.16 -5.05
C SER A 12 20.90 0.74 -4.52
N LEU A 13 20.10 0.61 -3.45
CA LEU A 13 19.67 -0.65 -2.87
C LEU A 13 18.16 -0.82 -3.07
N GLY A 14 17.72 -2.06 -3.24
CA GLY A 14 16.31 -2.42 -3.36
C GLY A 14 15.97 -3.62 -2.49
N ILE A 15 14.68 -3.76 -2.18
CA ILE A 15 14.09 -4.93 -1.54
C ILE A 15 12.99 -5.48 -2.44
N THR A 16 12.81 -6.79 -2.42
CA THR A 16 11.67 -7.40 -3.12
C THR A 16 10.39 -7.11 -2.32
N ILE A 17 9.32 -6.76 -3.02
CA ILE A 17 7.98 -6.69 -2.42
C ILE A 17 7.27 -8.00 -2.76
N PRO A 18 6.74 -8.74 -1.75
CA PRO A 18 6.01 -9.97 -1.98
C PRO A 18 4.82 -9.79 -2.94
N SER A 19 4.62 -10.76 -3.83
CA SER A 19 3.63 -10.66 -4.92
C SER A 19 2.18 -10.56 -4.44
N ASN A 20 1.86 -11.09 -3.25
CA ASN A 20 0.58 -10.89 -2.60
C ASN A 20 0.36 -9.41 -2.25
N LEU A 21 1.34 -8.76 -1.60
CA LEU A 21 1.22 -7.35 -1.23
C LEU A 21 1.10 -6.45 -2.47
N VAL A 22 1.84 -6.75 -3.54
CA VAL A 22 1.73 -6.04 -4.83
C VAL A 22 0.31 -6.11 -5.37
N LYS A 23 -0.33 -7.29 -5.33
CA LYS A 23 -1.70 -7.49 -5.82
C LYS A 23 -2.73 -6.82 -4.91
N ASP A 24 -2.60 -7.01 -3.60
CA ASP A 24 -3.55 -6.52 -2.60
C ASP A 24 -3.63 -4.99 -2.62
N LEU A 25 -2.49 -4.33 -2.84
CA LEU A 25 -2.39 -2.86 -2.95
C LEU A 25 -2.43 -2.35 -4.39
N SER A 26 -2.59 -3.23 -5.39
CA SER A 26 -2.62 -2.90 -6.82
C SER A 26 -1.41 -2.10 -7.31
N LEU A 27 -0.23 -2.37 -6.75
CA LEU A 27 1.00 -1.65 -7.06
C LEU A 27 1.50 -1.97 -8.46
N LYS A 28 2.05 -0.98 -9.14
CA LYS A 28 2.64 -1.09 -10.48
C LYS A 28 4.05 -0.50 -10.51
N PRO A 29 4.91 -1.00 -11.41
CA PRO A 29 6.21 -0.37 -11.64
C PRO A 29 6.04 1.09 -12.05
N GLY A 30 6.73 1.99 -11.36
CA GLY A 30 6.66 3.44 -11.59
C GLY A 30 5.76 4.18 -10.61
N ASP A 31 4.99 3.49 -9.78
CA ASP A 31 4.19 4.12 -8.72
C ASP A 31 5.09 4.90 -7.75
N GLN A 32 4.61 6.07 -7.33
CA GLN A 32 5.32 6.90 -6.36
C GLN A 32 5.01 6.41 -4.93
N VAL A 33 6.05 6.43 -4.10
CA VAL A 33 5.98 6.04 -2.69
C VAL A 33 6.72 7.07 -1.84
N ASP A 34 6.21 7.29 -0.63
CA ASP A 34 6.90 8.07 0.39
C ASP A 34 7.62 7.11 1.35
N VAL A 35 8.89 7.40 1.65
CA VAL A 35 9.74 6.52 2.47
C VAL A 35 10.19 7.30 3.69
N LYS A 36 9.74 6.86 4.86
CA LYS A 36 10.06 7.49 6.15
C LYS A 36 10.92 6.57 6.98
N ARG A 37 11.95 7.13 7.60
CA ARG A 37 12.78 6.42 8.57
C ARG A 37 12.20 6.61 9.97
N GLU A 38 11.90 5.49 10.61
CA GLU A 38 11.46 5.47 11.99
C GLU A 38 12.64 5.37 12.96
N LEU A 39 12.43 5.79 14.21
CA LEU A 39 13.46 5.85 15.26
C LEU A 39 14.04 4.47 15.63
N ASN A 40 13.34 3.39 15.31
CA ASN A 40 13.64 2.01 15.69
C ASN A 40 14.32 1.20 14.58
N ASN A 41 15.14 1.84 13.74
CA ASN A 41 15.77 1.22 12.56
C ASN A 41 14.78 0.58 11.58
N SER A 42 13.53 1.05 11.58
CA SER A 42 12.51 0.61 10.62
C SER A 42 12.31 1.66 9.53
N LEU A 43 11.78 1.21 8.40
CA LEU A 43 11.32 2.06 7.32
C LEU A 43 9.82 1.87 7.17
N ALA A 44 9.07 2.97 7.17
CA ALA A 44 7.68 3.00 6.74
C ALA A 44 7.63 3.41 5.26
N ILE A 45 6.83 2.69 4.47
CA ILE A 45 6.63 2.96 3.05
C ILE A 45 5.15 3.22 2.86
N ASP A 46 4.80 4.45 2.48
CA ASP A 46 3.43 4.86 2.20
C ASP A 46 3.22 4.86 0.69
N PHE A 47 2.26 4.07 0.21
CA PHE A 47 1.88 3.99 -1.20
C PHE A 47 0.80 5.03 -1.49
N VAL A 48 1.16 6.11 -2.19
CA VAL A 48 0.32 7.32 -2.34
C VAL A 48 -0.96 7.05 -3.17
N ASP A 49 -0.86 6.18 -4.17
CA ASP A 49 -1.95 5.80 -5.08
C ASP A 49 -2.41 4.36 -4.89
N SER A 50 -2.37 3.82 -3.67
CA SER A 50 -3.01 2.53 -3.39
C SER A 50 -4.54 2.71 -3.49
N HIS A 51 -5.06 2.62 -4.71
CA HIS A 51 -6.48 2.64 -5.03
C HIS A 51 -7.11 1.34 -4.52
N GLN A 52 -7.28 1.23 -3.21
CA GLN A 52 -8.25 0.31 -2.66
C GLN A 52 -9.60 0.76 -3.22
N LEU A 53 -10.19 -0.06 -4.10
CA LEU A 53 -11.54 0.16 -4.57
C LEU A 53 -12.43 0.18 -3.33
N SER A 54 -12.95 1.36 -2.96
CA SER A 54 -14.00 1.47 -1.97
C SER A 54 -15.14 0.57 -2.45
N LEU A 55 -15.36 -0.56 -1.76
CA LEU A 55 -16.61 -1.29 -1.92
C LEU A 55 -17.68 -0.29 -1.53
N GLY A 56 -18.40 0.24 -2.52
CA GLY A 56 -19.52 1.15 -2.33
C GLY A 56 -20.65 0.43 -1.60
N LEU A 57 -20.45 0.10 -0.32
CA LEU A 57 -21.50 -0.22 0.61
C LEU A 57 -22.15 1.11 0.94
N SER A 58 -23.04 1.56 0.05
CA SER A 58 -23.95 2.66 0.31
C SER A 58 -24.59 2.42 1.68
N PRO A 59 -24.37 3.26 2.69
CA PRO A 59 -25.09 3.17 3.94
C PRO A 59 -26.55 3.45 3.62
N HIS A 60 -27.33 2.38 3.57
CA HIS A 60 -28.77 2.28 3.67
C HIS A 60 -29.49 3.65 3.76
N ALA A 61 -29.98 4.15 2.62
CA ALA A 61 -30.95 5.24 2.59
C ALA A 61 -32.28 4.71 3.14
N ARG A 62 -32.38 4.57 4.47
CA ARG A 62 -33.65 4.29 5.14
C ARG A 62 -34.43 5.60 5.19
N ASN A 63 -35.23 5.79 4.14
CA ASN A 63 -36.10 6.93 3.90
C ASN A 63 -36.94 7.26 5.15
N LYS A 64 -36.72 8.43 5.73
CA LYS A 64 -37.69 9.07 6.62
C LYS A 64 -38.82 9.58 5.75
N LYS A 65 -40.03 9.03 5.93
CA LYS A 65 -41.35 9.70 5.90
C LYS A 65 -42.45 8.66 5.67
N HIS A 66 -43.33 8.47 6.64
CA HIS A 66 -44.77 8.51 6.41
C HIS A 66 -45.43 8.91 7.74
N LEU A 67 -46.19 9.99 7.62
CA LEU A 67 -47.16 10.67 8.50
C LEU A 67 -47.26 10.25 9.98
#